data_AF-A0A109FDJ9-F1
#
_entry.id   AF-A0A109FDJ9-F1
#
_cell.length_a   1.000
_cell.length_b   1.000
_cell.length_c   1.000
_cell.angle_alpha   90.00
_cell.angle_beta   90.00
_cell.angle_gamma   90.00
#
_symmetry.space_group_name_H-M   'P 1'
#
loop_
_entity.id
_entity.type
_entity.pdbx_description
1 polymer ?
#
loop_
_entity_poly.entity_id
_entity_poly.type
_entity_poly.pdbx_seq_one_letter_code
_entity_poly.pdbx_strand_id
1 'polypeptide(L)'
;MPTQSQASTSAAAALAARLDATPPHHYAHVTFPLPDKRYVGMLHCQRDPLAAALVTRVVRCDKVDNSKNSSGASKAKTKKGSAAPPSEQDVSVDDEWQIELADTVLFPEGGGQPSDTGRIVPLLPDGQQEDSSAPAAAVVRQVIRRNLDAVHFVSKPFEVGAQVRLEVDMDRRRDLMDQHTGQHLLSAVLEHEYQADTLSWSLQKYPELNYVELPRNLTPEEIAAVQRRCNDLIDEARPIRVKFELATEETGVQLGEHVPSDYKAGEHGDERPPVQRTVIIDQLDENPCCGTHYPSLSYLRTLYISPNTTSIRGTNTRLYFAVGSSRVLAYLASVQSPARQAALHAGCAVADLPNKVEGLVSAGTDLRRREKRLQAELAQWVAKDL
;
A
#
# COMPACT_ATOMS: atom_id res chain seq x y z
N MET A 1 -3.80 -8.98 -42.51
CA MET A 1 -2.91 -8.72 -41.36
C MET A 1 -3.07 -7.27 -40.97
N PRO A 2 -3.57 -6.94 -39.77
CA PRO A 2 -3.71 -5.54 -39.38
C PRO A 2 -2.32 -4.92 -39.26
N THR A 3 -2.20 -3.67 -39.70
CA THR A 3 -0.92 -2.92 -39.67
C THR A 3 -0.52 -2.62 -38.22
N GLN A 4 0.77 -2.48 -37.93
CA GLN A 4 1.29 -2.15 -36.58
C GLN A 4 0.61 -0.93 -35.93
N SER A 5 0.11 0.01 -36.75
CA SER A 5 -0.65 1.19 -36.30
C SER A 5 -2.07 0.86 -35.80
N GLN A 6 -2.73 -0.18 -36.35
CA GLN A 6 -4.06 -0.63 -35.91
C GLN A 6 -3.98 -1.47 -34.63
N ALA A 7 -2.89 -2.21 -34.43
CA ALA A 7 -2.65 -2.97 -33.20
C ALA A 7 -2.33 -2.05 -32.00
N SER A 8 -1.56 -0.96 -32.22
CA SER A 8 -1.21 -0.02 -31.14
C SER A 8 -2.39 0.85 -30.69
N THR A 9 -3.26 1.26 -31.63
CA THR A 9 -4.51 1.98 -31.30
C THR A 9 -5.53 1.09 -30.61
N SER A 10 -5.63 -0.19 -30.99
CA SER A 10 -6.44 -1.20 -30.28
C SER A 10 -5.97 -1.44 -28.84
N ALA A 11 -4.65 -1.54 -28.63
CA ALA A 11 -4.09 -1.76 -27.29
C ALA A 11 -4.23 -0.53 -26.39
N ALA A 12 -4.01 0.68 -26.93
CA ALA A 12 -4.23 1.94 -26.21
C ALA A 12 -5.70 2.17 -25.88
N ALA A 13 -6.62 1.82 -26.79
CA ALA A 13 -8.07 1.88 -26.54
C ALA A 13 -8.52 0.84 -25.50
N ALA A 14 -7.96 -0.37 -25.52
CA ALA A 14 -8.23 -1.40 -24.50
C ALA A 14 -7.65 -1.02 -23.13
N LEU A 15 -6.51 -0.32 -23.09
CA LEU A 15 -5.92 0.20 -21.86
C LEU A 15 -6.71 1.41 -21.34
N ALA A 16 -7.19 2.29 -22.22
CA ALA A 16 -8.04 3.43 -21.88
C ALA A 16 -9.45 3.00 -21.41
N ALA A 17 -10.04 1.97 -22.01
CA ALA A 17 -11.30 1.37 -21.55
C ALA A 17 -11.21 0.74 -20.15
N ARG A 18 -9.99 0.43 -19.67
CA ARG A 18 -9.77 -0.02 -18.29
C ARG A 18 -9.67 1.13 -17.28
N LEU A 19 -9.53 2.38 -17.73
CA LEU A 19 -9.39 3.57 -16.87
C LEU A 19 -10.74 4.12 -16.39
N ASP A 20 -11.83 3.83 -17.09
CA ASP A 20 -13.23 4.16 -16.73
C ASP A 20 -14.06 2.92 -16.34
N ALA A 21 -13.39 1.83 -15.98
CA ALA A 21 -14.04 0.54 -15.77
C ALA A 21 -14.75 0.48 -14.42
N THR A 22 -16.08 0.49 -14.43
CA THR A 22 -16.87 -0.10 -13.34
C THR A 22 -16.52 -1.59 -13.23
N PRO A 23 -16.39 -2.16 -12.02
CA PRO A 23 -16.15 -3.58 -11.87
C PRO A 23 -17.32 -4.38 -12.51
N PRO A 24 -17.08 -5.64 -12.90
CA PRO A 24 -18.13 -6.52 -13.37
C PRO A 24 -19.28 -6.60 -12.36
N HIS A 25 -20.53 -6.74 -12.84
CA HIS A 25 -21.72 -6.81 -11.96
C HIS A 25 -21.65 -7.91 -10.89
N HIS A 26 -20.83 -8.93 -11.09
CA HIS A 26 -20.63 -10.03 -10.14
C HIS A 26 -19.46 -9.78 -9.17
N TYR A 27 -18.82 -8.61 -9.18
CA TYR A 27 -17.74 -8.32 -8.24
C TYR A 27 -18.28 -8.19 -6.80
N ALA A 28 -19.26 -7.33 -6.58
CA ALA A 28 -19.80 -7.07 -5.25
C ALA A 28 -21.14 -7.79 -5.02
N HIS A 29 -21.14 -8.79 -4.14
CA HIS A 29 -22.32 -9.55 -3.75
C HIS A 29 -22.84 -9.06 -2.40
N VAL A 30 -23.78 -8.11 -2.43
CA VAL A 30 -24.43 -7.57 -1.23
C VAL A 30 -25.77 -8.28 -1.01
N THR A 31 -25.94 -8.91 0.17
CA THR A 31 -27.12 -9.72 0.50
C THR A 31 -28.21 -8.97 1.29
N PHE A 32 -28.04 -7.66 1.48
CA PHE A 32 -28.90 -6.82 2.31
C PHE A 32 -29.12 -5.43 1.67
N PRO A 33 -30.20 -4.72 2.01
CA PRO A 33 -30.43 -3.37 1.51
C PRO A 33 -29.38 -2.40 2.06
N LEU A 34 -28.85 -1.54 1.19
CA LEU A 34 -27.87 -0.52 1.61
C LEU A 34 -28.58 0.62 2.36
N PRO A 35 -28.13 0.97 3.58
CA PRO A 35 -28.67 2.11 4.33
C PRO A 35 -28.30 3.44 3.67
N ASP A 36 -29.00 4.53 4.03
CA ASP A 36 -28.71 5.86 3.50
C ASP A 36 -27.30 6.35 3.81
N LYS A 37 -26.82 6.11 5.05
CA LYS A 37 -25.43 6.33 5.45
C LYS A 37 -24.68 5.00 5.39
N ARG A 38 -23.78 4.87 4.42
CA ARG A 38 -22.90 3.72 4.25
C ARG A 38 -21.74 3.84 5.23
N TYR A 39 -21.20 2.69 5.62
CA TYR A 39 -20.17 2.60 6.66
C TYR A 39 -19.14 1.52 6.32
N VAL A 40 -18.04 1.48 7.06
CA VAL A 40 -16.93 0.55 6.82
C VAL A 40 -17.46 -0.88 6.76
N GLY A 41 -16.99 -1.60 5.74
CA GLY A 41 -17.44 -2.93 5.38
C GLY A 41 -18.34 -2.89 4.15
N MET A 42 -19.02 -1.77 3.87
CA MET A 42 -19.88 -1.61 2.69
C MET A 42 -19.70 -0.28 1.95
N LEU A 43 -18.62 0.47 2.16
CA LEU A 43 -18.40 1.76 1.51
C LEU A 43 -18.35 1.66 -0.01
N HIS A 44 -18.60 2.76 -0.72
CA HIS A 44 -18.48 2.79 -2.19
C HIS A 44 -17.11 2.29 -2.65
N CYS A 45 -16.00 2.73 -2.04
CA CYS A 45 -14.66 2.24 -2.37
C CYS A 45 -14.46 0.72 -2.19
N GLN A 46 -15.28 0.07 -1.35
CA GLN A 46 -15.20 -1.36 -1.11
C GLN A 46 -16.06 -2.16 -2.09
N ARG A 47 -17.17 -1.58 -2.56
CA ARG A 47 -18.10 -2.15 -3.55
C ARG A 47 -17.68 -1.89 -4.99
N ASP A 48 -17.13 -0.71 -5.25
CA ASP A 48 -16.52 -0.28 -6.50
C ASP A 48 -15.13 0.33 -6.21
N PRO A 49 -14.08 -0.50 -6.23
CA PRO A 49 -12.72 -0.06 -5.93
C PRO A 49 -12.07 0.68 -7.11
N LEU A 50 -12.67 0.62 -8.30
CA LEU A 50 -12.19 1.26 -9.52
C LEU A 50 -12.76 2.67 -9.71
N ALA A 51 -13.85 3.01 -9.03
CA ALA A 51 -14.42 4.35 -9.03
C ALA A 51 -13.39 5.40 -8.61
N ALA A 52 -13.12 6.35 -9.51
CA ALA A 52 -12.21 7.47 -9.26
C ALA A 52 -12.90 8.64 -8.55
N ALA A 53 -14.23 8.70 -8.58
CA ALA A 53 -14.99 9.79 -8.00
C ALA A 53 -16.39 9.34 -7.56
N LEU A 54 -16.98 10.09 -6.63
CA LEU A 54 -18.33 9.86 -6.13
C LEU A 54 -18.99 11.17 -5.73
N VAL A 55 -20.23 11.40 -6.19
CA VAL A 55 -21.08 12.45 -5.63
C VAL A 55 -21.77 11.92 -4.38
N THR A 56 -21.62 12.64 -3.28
CA THR A 56 -22.13 12.26 -1.95
C THR A 56 -22.57 13.50 -1.19
N ARG A 57 -23.07 13.30 0.04
CA ARG A 57 -23.57 14.37 0.91
C ARG A 57 -22.78 14.43 2.21
N VAL A 58 -22.49 15.65 2.66
CA VAL A 58 -21.89 15.88 3.98
C VAL A 58 -22.90 15.56 5.06
N VAL A 59 -22.56 14.63 5.95
CA VAL A 59 -23.41 14.24 7.10
C VAL A 59 -22.95 14.93 8.37
N ARG A 60 -21.65 15.17 8.50
CA ARG A 60 -21.05 15.83 9.67
C ARG A 60 -19.79 16.59 9.26
N CYS A 61 -19.55 17.73 9.90
CA CYS A 61 -18.32 18.52 9.71
C CYS A 61 -17.97 19.23 11.03
N ASP A 62 -16.90 18.79 11.68
CA ASP A 62 -16.43 19.36 12.95
C ASP A 62 -15.00 19.89 12.81
N LYS A 63 -14.70 20.98 13.52
CA LYS A 63 -13.34 21.50 13.62
C LYS A 63 -12.50 20.59 14.52
N VAL A 64 -11.27 20.29 14.13
CA VAL A 64 -10.35 19.51 14.96
C VAL A 64 -9.80 20.40 16.08
N ASP A 65 -10.10 20.01 17.32
CA ASP A 65 -9.51 20.63 18.52
C ASP A 65 -8.04 20.18 18.68
N ASN A 66 -7.11 20.91 18.07
CA ASN A 66 -5.67 20.65 18.19
C ASN A 66 -5.11 20.86 19.62
N SER A 67 -5.92 21.38 20.55
CA SER A 67 -5.55 21.54 21.97
C SER A 67 -5.49 20.21 22.74
N LYS A 68 -6.10 19.12 22.23
CA LYS A 68 -6.23 17.83 22.93
C LYS A 68 -5.18 16.77 22.54
N ASN A 69 -4.38 17.00 21.49
CA ASN A 69 -3.35 16.05 21.03
C ASN A 69 -2.00 16.16 21.77
N SER A 70 -1.88 16.99 22.81
CA SER A 70 -0.64 17.12 23.61
C SER A 70 -0.56 16.18 24.82
N SER A 71 -1.59 15.37 25.10
CA SER A 71 -1.61 14.45 26.25
C SER A 71 -1.66 12.98 25.82
N GLY A 72 -0.54 12.49 25.28
CA GLY A 72 -0.40 11.10 24.86
C GLY A 72 1.05 10.61 24.74
N ALA A 73 2.00 11.23 25.44
CA ALA A 73 3.38 10.75 25.54
C ALA A 73 3.64 10.19 26.95
N SER A 74 3.53 8.87 27.07
CA SER A 74 3.91 8.14 28.27
C SER A 74 5.37 8.42 28.64
N LYS A 75 5.56 8.86 29.89
CA LYS A 75 6.87 9.11 30.51
C LYS A 75 7.78 7.88 30.42
N ALA A 76 8.78 7.92 29.54
CA ALA A 76 9.97 7.07 29.63
C ALA A 76 11.14 7.89 30.20
N LYS A 77 11.73 7.40 31.28
CA LYS A 77 12.84 8.02 32.01
C LYS A 77 14.09 8.16 31.13
N THR A 78 14.65 9.36 31.16
CA THR A 78 15.87 9.81 30.50
C THR A 78 17.13 9.09 31.00
N LYS A 79 18.02 8.68 30.09
CA LYS A 79 19.46 8.56 30.32
C LYS A 79 20.21 9.29 29.20
N LYS A 80 21.11 10.19 29.62
CA LYS A 80 21.89 11.19 28.87
C LYS A 80 22.56 10.71 27.59
N GLY A 81 22.57 11.57 26.57
CA GLY A 81 23.80 11.84 25.81
C GLY A 81 23.64 12.34 24.36
N SER A 82 24.14 13.55 24.14
CA SER A 82 24.59 14.17 22.88
C SER A 82 23.58 14.93 22.01
N ALA A 83 24.02 16.14 21.63
CA ALA A 83 23.27 17.25 21.07
C ALA A 83 23.30 17.24 19.53
N ALA A 84 22.17 17.59 18.92
CA ALA A 84 22.06 18.03 17.53
C ALA A 84 21.04 19.20 17.49
N PRO A 85 21.21 20.18 16.58
CA PRO A 85 20.59 21.51 16.68
C PRO A 85 19.10 21.52 16.27
N PRO A 86 18.33 22.54 16.66
CA PRO A 86 16.89 22.60 16.42
C PRO A 86 16.61 22.96 14.96
N SER A 87 15.81 22.15 14.28
CA SER A 87 15.08 22.58 13.08
C SER A 87 13.73 23.15 13.54
N GLU A 88 13.71 24.44 13.81
CA GLU A 88 12.47 25.20 13.93
C GLU A 88 11.91 25.42 12.52
N GLN A 89 10.85 24.68 12.20
CA GLN A 89 9.80 25.17 11.33
C GLN A 89 8.52 25.06 12.16
N ASP A 90 8.14 26.18 12.77
CA ASP A 90 6.78 26.45 13.20
C ASP A 90 5.89 26.31 11.96
N VAL A 91 5.29 25.13 11.78
CA VAL A 91 4.23 24.93 10.81
C VAL A 91 3.01 25.60 11.41
N SER A 92 2.57 26.70 10.80
CA SER A 92 1.27 27.30 11.09
C SER A 92 0.24 26.18 11.10
N VAL A 93 -0.46 26.02 12.23
CA VAL A 93 -1.52 25.03 12.37
C VAL A 93 -2.66 25.48 11.48
N ASP A 94 -2.66 25.06 10.22
CA ASP A 94 -3.83 25.23 9.35
C ASP A 94 -5.02 24.59 10.07
N ASP A 95 -6.16 25.29 10.04
CA ASP A 95 -7.41 24.76 10.57
C ASP A 95 -7.71 23.41 9.89
N GLU A 96 -7.80 22.34 10.69
CA GLU A 96 -8.17 21.00 10.23
C GLU A 96 -9.60 20.67 10.62
N TRP A 97 -10.30 19.93 9.76
CA TRP A 97 -11.70 19.56 9.94
C TRP A 97 -11.88 18.06 9.74
N GLN A 98 -12.78 17.46 10.51
CA GLN A 98 -13.23 16.07 10.38
C GLN A 98 -14.59 16.03 9.71
N ILE A 99 -14.70 15.26 8.63
CA ILE A 99 -15.91 15.17 7.82
C ILE A 99 -16.37 13.72 7.70
N GLU A 100 -17.65 13.51 7.96
CA GLU A 100 -18.34 12.26 7.63
C GLU A 100 -19.30 12.50 6.46
N LEU A 101 -19.34 11.53 5.55
CA LEU A 101 -20.13 11.59 4.32
C LEU A 101 -21.16 10.47 4.32
N ALA A 102 -22.23 10.63 3.54
CA ALA A 102 -23.28 9.62 3.40
C ALA A 102 -22.75 8.32 2.77
N ASP A 103 -21.74 8.44 1.91
CA ASP A 103 -20.93 7.36 1.36
C ASP A 103 -19.58 7.96 0.93
N THR A 104 -18.54 7.12 0.81
CA THR A 104 -17.23 7.59 0.39
C THR A 104 -16.54 6.63 -0.59
N VAL A 105 -15.89 7.23 -1.58
CA VAL A 105 -14.98 6.56 -2.51
C VAL A 105 -13.53 6.60 -2.02
N LEU A 106 -13.25 7.21 -0.87
CA LEU A 106 -11.92 7.22 -0.24
C LEU A 106 -11.88 6.18 0.89
N PHE A 107 -10.88 5.30 0.86
CA PHE A 107 -10.75 4.21 1.82
C PHE A 107 -10.17 4.70 3.16
N PRO A 108 -10.82 4.41 4.31
CA PRO A 108 -10.46 4.90 5.65
C PRO A 108 -9.29 4.20 6.33
N GLU A 109 -8.48 3.41 5.61
CA GLU A 109 -7.49 2.46 6.15
C GLU A 109 -8.11 1.18 6.75
N GLY A 110 -7.35 0.08 6.73
CA GLY A 110 -7.78 -1.20 7.30
C GLY A 110 -7.12 -2.42 6.65
N GLY A 111 -7.01 -3.51 7.41
CA GLY A 111 -6.43 -4.77 6.91
C GLY A 111 -4.95 -4.70 6.54
N GLY A 112 -4.20 -3.71 7.05
CA GLY A 112 -2.82 -3.44 6.65
C GLY A 112 -2.68 -2.49 5.46
N GLN A 113 -3.78 -2.12 4.80
CA GLN A 113 -3.78 -1.11 3.73
C GLN A 113 -3.92 0.30 4.32
N PRO A 114 -3.00 1.24 3.98
CA PRO A 114 -3.12 2.65 4.31
C PRO A 114 -4.37 3.29 3.69
N SER A 115 -4.80 4.43 4.24
CA SER A 115 -5.89 5.20 3.64
C SER A 115 -5.54 5.83 2.30
N ASP A 116 -6.59 6.10 1.53
CA ASP A 116 -6.47 6.92 0.33
C ASP A 116 -6.29 8.40 0.66
N THR A 117 -5.75 9.09 -0.33
CA THR A 117 -5.71 10.55 -0.41
C THR A 117 -6.59 10.99 -1.58
N GLY A 118 -6.97 12.27 -1.58
CA GLY A 118 -7.85 12.78 -2.61
C GLY A 118 -8.32 14.19 -2.35
N ARG A 119 -9.46 14.54 -2.93
CA ARG A 119 -10.06 15.88 -2.80
C ARG A 119 -11.57 15.79 -2.62
N ILE A 120 -12.11 16.79 -1.93
CA ILE A 120 -13.54 17.04 -1.84
C ILE A 120 -13.82 18.34 -2.60
N VAL A 121 -14.60 18.23 -3.67
CA VAL A 121 -15.03 19.37 -4.50
C VAL A 121 -16.49 19.69 -4.16
N PRO A 122 -16.80 20.89 -3.68
CA PRO A 122 -18.19 21.27 -3.43
C PRO A 122 -18.97 21.39 -4.74
N LEU A 123 -20.20 20.88 -4.76
CA LEU A 123 -21.10 21.06 -5.91
C LEU A 123 -22.02 22.23 -5.64
N LEU A 124 -22.08 23.19 -6.57
CA LEU A 124 -23.00 24.31 -6.48
C LEU A 124 -24.44 23.82 -6.74
N PRO A 125 -25.44 24.32 -6.00
CA PRO A 125 -26.84 24.13 -6.37
C PRO A 125 -27.09 24.66 -7.79
N ASP A 126 -27.84 23.88 -8.60
CA ASP A 126 -28.39 24.26 -9.91
C ASP A 126 -27.41 24.48 -11.08
N GLY A 127 -26.31 23.72 -11.16
CA GLY A 127 -25.50 23.64 -12.39
C GLY A 127 -24.87 24.97 -12.81
N GLN A 128 -24.76 25.93 -11.89
CA GLN A 128 -24.02 27.17 -12.14
C GLN A 128 -22.56 26.82 -12.41
N GLN A 129 -22.06 27.33 -13.53
CA GLN A 129 -20.69 27.16 -13.97
C GLN A 129 -19.75 27.71 -12.90
N GLU A 130 -18.59 27.07 -12.71
CA GLU A 130 -17.51 27.54 -11.84
C GLU A 130 -17.12 28.98 -12.22
N ASP A 131 -17.74 29.97 -11.57
CA ASP A 131 -17.15 31.29 -11.49
C ASP A 131 -15.95 31.20 -10.54
N SER A 132 -15.03 32.15 -10.67
CA SER A 132 -13.83 32.37 -9.86
C SER A 132 -14.09 32.42 -8.33
N SER A 133 -15.36 32.45 -7.92
CA SER A 133 -15.87 32.39 -6.56
C SER A 133 -16.34 31.01 -6.09
N ALA A 134 -16.24 29.96 -6.91
CA ALA A 134 -16.60 28.60 -6.54
C ALA A 134 -15.79 28.15 -5.31
N PRO A 135 -16.42 27.51 -4.30
CA PRO A 135 -15.72 27.14 -3.10
C PRO A 135 -14.59 26.17 -3.44
N ALA A 136 -13.37 26.53 -3.05
CA ALA A 136 -12.17 25.81 -3.47
C ALA A 136 -12.16 24.39 -2.90
N ALA A 137 -11.83 23.41 -3.76
CA ALA A 137 -11.68 22.01 -3.37
C ALA A 137 -10.75 21.84 -2.15
N ALA A 138 -11.16 21.01 -1.20
CA ALA A 138 -10.36 20.68 -0.02
C ALA A 138 -9.54 19.41 -0.29
N VAL A 139 -8.29 19.40 0.17
CA VAL A 139 -7.44 18.21 0.10
C VAL A 139 -7.78 17.30 1.27
N VAL A 140 -7.98 16.01 0.98
CA VAL A 140 -8.12 14.95 1.99
C VAL A 140 -6.74 14.37 2.25
N ARG A 141 -6.21 14.62 3.45
CA ARG A 141 -4.86 14.16 3.85
C ARG A 141 -4.88 12.74 4.38
N GLN A 142 -5.94 12.39 5.09
CA GLN A 142 -6.12 11.08 5.69
C GLN A 142 -7.62 10.81 5.81
N VAL A 143 -7.97 9.54 5.67
CA VAL A 143 -9.27 9.03 6.10
C VAL A 143 -8.99 7.96 7.14
N ILE A 144 -9.67 8.00 8.28
CA ILE A 144 -9.56 6.98 9.32
C ILE A 144 -10.89 6.28 9.53
N ARG A 145 -10.82 5.07 10.04
CA ARG A 145 -11.97 4.40 10.61
C ARG A 145 -12.14 4.81 12.06
N ARG A 146 -13.35 5.23 12.42
CA ARG A 146 -13.76 5.38 13.82
C ARG A 146 -15.03 4.57 14.02
N ASN A 147 -14.92 3.46 14.75
CA ASN A 147 -15.93 2.40 14.77
C ASN A 147 -16.26 1.89 13.35
N LEU A 148 -17.49 2.14 12.87
CA LEU A 148 -17.91 1.85 11.50
C LEU A 148 -17.89 3.10 10.60
N ASP A 149 -17.63 4.29 11.13
CA ASP A 149 -17.64 5.52 10.33
C ASP A 149 -16.28 5.78 9.64
N ALA A 150 -16.35 6.32 8.43
CA ALA A 150 -15.19 6.82 7.71
C ALA A 150 -15.07 8.34 7.92
N VAL A 151 -14.02 8.76 8.62
CA VAL A 151 -13.78 10.15 9.01
C VAL A 151 -12.66 10.73 8.14
N HIS A 152 -12.95 11.80 7.42
CA HIS A 152 -12.04 12.44 6.47
C HIS A 152 -11.41 13.68 7.11
N PHE A 153 -10.08 13.76 7.13
CA PHE A 153 -9.35 14.94 7.59
C PHE A 153 -9.04 15.85 6.42
N VAL A 154 -9.57 17.07 6.48
CA VAL A 154 -9.49 18.05 5.40
C VAL A 154 -9.08 19.43 5.91
N SER A 155 -8.55 20.24 4.98
CA SER A 155 -8.07 21.60 5.28
C SER A 155 -9.15 22.67 5.39
N LYS A 156 -10.43 22.35 5.10
CA LYS A 156 -11.52 23.33 5.00
C LYS A 156 -12.87 22.71 5.41
N PRO A 157 -13.79 23.48 6.03
CA PRO A 157 -15.11 22.99 6.39
C PRO A 157 -16.04 22.88 5.18
N PHE A 158 -17.09 22.09 5.32
CA PHE A 158 -18.21 22.02 4.39
C PHE A 158 -19.53 22.08 5.16
N GLU A 159 -20.56 22.65 4.54
CA GLU A 159 -21.89 22.72 5.14
C GLU A 159 -22.52 21.32 5.24
N VAL A 160 -23.08 20.98 6.41
CA VAL A 160 -23.82 19.73 6.60
C VAL A 160 -25.05 19.72 5.71
N GLY A 161 -25.23 18.64 4.95
CA GLY A 161 -26.29 18.52 3.95
C GLY A 161 -25.86 18.91 2.53
N ALA A 162 -24.72 19.58 2.35
CA ALA A 162 -24.23 19.96 1.03
C ALA A 162 -23.84 18.73 0.18
N GLN A 163 -24.08 18.83 -1.13
CA GLN A 163 -23.56 17.85 -2.09
C GLN A 163 -22.11 18.18 -2.42
N VAL A 164 -21.29 17.13 -2.43
CA VAL A 164 -19.87 17.21 -2.75
C VAL A 164 -19.48 16.08 -3.68
N ARG A 165 -18.50 16.32 -4.54
CA ARG A 165 -17.83 15.31 -5.36
C ARG A 165 -16.50 14.97 -4.72
N LEU A 166 -16.35 13.71 -4.33
CA LEU A 166 -15.08 13.12 -3.93
C LEU A 166 -14.27 12.72 -5.17
N GLU A 167 -12.97 12.92 -5.11
CA GLU A 167 -12.02 12.48 -6.14
C GLU A 167 -10.83 11.79 -5.47
N VAL A 168 -10.50 10.58 -5.94
CA VAL A 168 -9.42 9.74 -5.39
C VAL A 168 -8.11 10.04 -6.10
N ASP A 169 -7.01 10.06 -5.36
CA ASP A 169 -5.67 9.89 -5.95
C ASP A 169 -5.53 8.45 -6.49
N MET A 170 -5.86 8.28 -7.77
CA MET A 170 -5.91 6.95 -8.39
C MET A 170 -4.54 6.29 -8.54
N ASP A 171 -3.45 7.07 -8.58
CA ASP A 171 -2.11 6.48 -8.65
C ASP A 171 -1.76 5.83 -7.31
N ARG A 172 -2.06 6.51 -6.20
CA ARG A 172 -1.97 5.92 -4.86
C ARG A 172 -2.89 4.71 -4.72
N ARG A 173 -4.18 4.85 -5.06
CA ARG A 173 -5.16 3.75 -4.93
C ARG A 173 -4.71 2.50 -5.67
N ARG A 174 -4.26 2.64 -6.92
CA ARG A 174 -3.83 1.51 -7.76
C ARG A 174 -2.60 0.82 -7.16
N ASP A 175 -1.61 1.58 -6.71
CA ASP A 175 -0.44 1.01 -6.03
C ASP A 175 -0.85 0.21 -4.78
N LEU A 176 -1.72 0.78 -3.93
CA LEU A 176 -2.21 0.09 -2.73
C LEU A 176 -3.01 -1.17 -3.07
N MET A 177 -3.90 -1.11 -4.07
CA MET A 177 -4.66 -2.27 -4.55
C MET A 177 -3.77 -3.34 -5.17
N ASP A 178 -2.74 -2.96 -5.93
CA ASP A 178 -1.75 -3.87 -6.51
C ASP A 178 -1.07 -4.65 -5.39
N GLN A 179 -0.57 -3.96 -4.36
CA GLN A 179 0.13 -4.59 -3.25
C GLN A 179 -0.80 -5.49 -2.43
N HIS A 180 -2.00 -5.01 -2.10
CA HIS A 180 -2.92 -5.75 -1.24
C HIS A 180 -3.49 -6.99 -1.94
N THR A 181 -3.95 -6.84 -3.18
CA THR A 181 -4.46 -7.98 -3.96
C THR A 181 -3.36 -8.99 -4.24
N GLY A 182 -2.14 -8.53 -4.57
CA GLY A 182 -1.02 -9.43 -4.79
C GLY A 182 -0.50 -10.10 -3.51
N GLN A 183 -0.67 -9.48 -2.35
CA GLN A 183 -0.39 -10.15 -1.08
C GLN A 183 -1.35 -11.33 -0.85
N HIS A 184 -2.66 -11.16 -1.06
CA HIS A 184 -3.61 -12.27 -0.96
C HIS A 184 -3.25 -13.41 -1.92
N LEU A 185 -2.94 -13.09 -3.18
CA LEU A 185 -2.46 -14.07 -4.15
C LEU A 185 -1.21 -14.82 -3.66
N LEU A 186 -0.21 -14.08 -3.19
CA LEU A 186 1.05 -14.64 -2.69
C LEU A 186 0.81 -15.56 -1.50
N SER A 187 0.03 -15.10 -0.52
CA SER A 187 -0.29 -15.87 0.69
C SER A 187 -1.04 -17.16 0.36
N ALA A 188 -2.03 -17.11 -0.53
CA ALA A 188 -2.77 -18.30 -0.93
C ALA A 188 -1.87 -19.35 -1.61
N VAL A 189 -0.97 -18.93 -2.51
CA VAL A 189 0.00 -19.85 -3.15
C VAL A 189 0.96 -20.46 -2.12
N LEU A 190 1.47 -19.64 -1.20
CA LEU A 190 2.39 -20.09 -0.14
C LEU A 190 1.74 -21.09 0.82
N GLU A 191 0.50 -20.83 1.23
CA GLU A 191 -0.27 -21.71 2.11
C GLU A 191 -0.58 -23.04 1.42
N HIS A 192 -1.21 -23.00 0.25
CA HIS A 192 -1.71 -24.21 -0.42
C HIS A 192 -0.61 -25.11 -1.01
N GLU A 193 0.45 -24.53 -1.57
CA GLU A 193 1.48 -25.31 -2.29
C GLU A 193 2.71 -25.58 -1.42
N TYR A 194 2.97 -24.77 -0.38
CA TYR A 194 4.21 -24.82 0.39
C TYR A 194 4.02 -24.96 1.91
N GLN A 195 2.77 -25.00 2.39
CA GLN A 195 2.41 -25.09 3.82
C GLN A 195 3.11 -23.99 4.63
N ALA A 196 3.16 -22.79 4.05
CA ALA A 196 3.84 -21.63 4.60
C ALA A 196 2.84 -20.52 4.88
N ASP A 197 2.12 -20.65 5.99
CA ASP A 197 1.09 -19.69 6.39
C ASP A 197 1.68 -18.29 6.59
N THR A 198 0.92 -17.27 6.19
CA THR A 198 1.32 -15.88 6.40
C THR A 198 1.04 -15.49 7.85
N LEU A 199 2.11 -15.30 8.63
CA LEU A 199 2.02 -14.92 10.04
C LEU A 199 1.72 -13.43 10.22
N SER A 200 2.28 -12.61 9.33
CA SER A 200 2.02 -11.18 9.24
C SER A 200 2.44 -10.65 7.87
N TRP A 201 2.01 -9.45 7.51
CA TRP A 201 2.49 -8.76 6.32
C TRP A 201 2.63 -7.26 6.59
N SER A 202 3.42 -6.59 5.77
CA SER A 202 3.57 -5.13 5.87
C SER A 202 3.77 -4.49 4.51
N LEU A 203 2.89 -3.53 4.19
CA LEU A 203 3.01 -2.66 3.04
C LEU A 203 4.06 -1.58 3.33
N GLN A 204 5.15 -1.55 2.55
CA GLN A 204 6.23 -0.57 2.71
C GLN A 204 5.99 0.69 1.87
N LYS A 205 6.73 1.75 2.21
CA LYS A 205 6.67 3.02 1.50
C LYS A 205 7.04 2.82 0.04
N TYR A 206 6.32 3.46 -0.88
CA TYR A 206 6.67 3.40 -2.29
C TYR A 206 8.08 4.00 -2.54
N PRO A 207 8.96 3.37 -3.35
CA PRO A 207 8.79 2.11 -4.10
C PRO A 207 9.50 0.90 -3.45
N GLU A 208 9.64 0.87 -2.13
CA GLU A 208 10.27 -0.24 -1.40
C GLU A 208 9.43 -1.53 -1.52
N LEU A 209 10.11 -2.67 -1.37
CA LEU A 209 9.46 -3.99 -1.35
C LEU A 209 8.65 -4.17 -0.07
N ASN A 210 7.44 -4.70 -0.21
CA ASN A 210 6.64 -5.20 0.91
C ASN A 210 7.24 -6.50 1.45
N TYR A 211 6.74 -7.00 2.57
CA TYR A 211 7.08 -8.35 3.03
C TYR A 211 5.91 -9.10 3.65
N VAL A 212 5.96 -10.42 3.55
CA VAL A 212 5.20 -11.37 4.39
C VAL A 212 6.17 -12.08 5.33
N GLU A 213 5.71 -12.36 6.55
CA GLU A 213 6.44 -13.20 7.51
C GLU A 213 5.91 -14.63 7.45
N LEU A 214 6.83 -15.58 7.27
CA LEU A 214 6.55 -17.01 7.12
C LEU A 214 7.16 -17.79 8.29
N PRO A 215 6.62 -18.97 8.64
CA PRO A 215 7.12 -19.80 9.75
C PRO A 215 8.47 -20.46 9.45
N ARG A 216 8.89 -20.48 8.18
CA ARG A 216 10.17 -21.03 7.71
C ARG A 216 10.75 -20.18 6.59
N ASN A 217 12.05 -20.35 6.32
CA ASN A 217 12.64 -19.83 5.11
C ASN A 217 12.26 -20.70 3.89
N LEU A 218 12.17 -20.06 2.72
CA LEU A 218 12.01 -20.74 1.44
C LEU A 218 13.38 -20.93 0.78
N THR A 219 13.56 -22.00 0.00
CA THR A 219 14.75 -22.14 -0.85
C THR A 219 14.67 -21.19 -2.06
N PRO A 220 15.79 -20.85 -2.71
CA PRO A 220 15.76 -20.05 -3.94
C PRO A 220 14.87 -20.65 -5.03
N GLU A 221 14.82 -21.99 -5.14
CA GLU A 221 13.99 -22.71 -6.09
C GLU A 221 12.50 -22.59 -5.75
N GLU A 222 12.15 -22.69 -4.45
CA GLU A 222 10.77 -22.45 -3.98
C GLU A 222 10.35 -21.01 -4.29
N ILE A 223 11.18 -20.01 -3.97
CA ILE A 223 10.89 -18.59 -4.26
C ILE A 223 10.63 -18.38 -5.75
N ALA A 224 11.49 -18.94 -6.62
CA ALA A 224 11.33 -18.82 -8.06
C ALA A 224 10.06 -19.53 -8.58
N ALA A 225 9.69 -20.67 -7.97
CA ALA A 225 8.49 -21.41 -8.31
C ALA A 225 7.21 -20.67 -7.87
N VAL A 226 7.17 -20.14 -6.64
CA VAL A 226 6.08 -19.30 -6.14
C VAL A 226 5.89 -18.08 -7.03
N GLN A 227 6.97 -17.39 -7.40
CA GLN A 227 6.88 -16.22 -8.28
C GLN A 227 6.27 -16.60 -9.63
N ARG A 228 6.76 -17.68 -10.26
CA ARG A 228 6.18 -18.16 -11.53
C ARG A 228 4.70 -18.47 -11.37
N ARG A 229 4.33 -19.23 -10.34
CA ARG A 229 2.96 -19.63 -10.09
C ARG A 229 2.02 -18.44 -9.89
N CYS A 230 2.44 -17.43 -9.13
CA CYS A 230 1.68 -16.20 -8.95
C CYS A 230 1.45 -15.48 -10.28
N ASN A 231 2.48 -15.36 -11.13
CA ASN A 231 2.35 -14.72 -12.43
C ASN A 231 1.51 -15.55 -13.42
N ASP A 232 1.58 -16.89 -13.37
CA ASP A 232 0.69 -17.77 -14.15
C ASP A 232 -0.78 -17.52 -13.78
N LEU A 233 -1.09 -17.39 -12.48
CA LEU A 233 -2.45 -17.08 -12.01
C LEU A 233 -2.92 -15.66 -12.40
N ILE A 234 -1.98 -14.70 -12.49
CA ILE A 234 -2.25 -13.35 -13.01
C ILE A 234 -2.59 -13.43 -14.51
N ASP A 235 -1.84 -14.21 -15.28
CA ASP A 235 -2.04 -14.42 -16.72
C ASP A 235 -3.34 -15.19 -17.02
N GLU A 236 -3.72 -16.13 -16.16
CA GLU A 236 -5.03 -16.79 -16.17
C GLU A 236 -6.19 -15.81 -15.89
N ALA A 237 -5.90 -14.59 -15.45
CA ALA A 237 -6.87 -13.53 -15.19
C ALA A 237 -8.00 -13.91 -14.22
N ARG A 238 -7.69 -14.75 -13.21
CA ARG A 238 -8.68 -15.29 -12.26
C ARG A 238 -9.59 -14.19 -11.70
N PRO A 239 -10.92 -14.37 -11.76
CA PRO A 239 -11.87 -13.40 -11.21
C PRO A 239 -11.71 -13.25 -9.70
N ILE A 240 -11.95 -12.05 -9.21
CA ILE A 240 -12.07 -11.76 -7.79
C ILE A 240 -13.49 -11.28 -7.51
N ARG A 241 -14.09 -11.82 -6.46
CA ARG A 241 -15.43 -11.47 -6.00
C ARG A 241 -15.38 -11.10 -4.52
N VAL A 242 -16.32 -10.30 -4.07
CA VAL A 242 -16.42 -9.85 -2.69
C VAL A 242 -17.83 -10.08 -2.20
N LYS A 243 -17.95 -10.87 -1.13
CA LYS A 243 -19.21 -11.14 -0.44
C LYS A 243 -19.36 -10.20 0.75
N PHE A 244 -20.54 -9.60 0.87
CA PHE A 244 -20.89 -8.69 1.96
C PHE A 244 -22.07 -9.28 2.72
N GLU A 245 -21.87 -9.56 4.00
CA GLU A 245 -22.89 -10.15 4.87
C GLU A 245 -22.98 -9.37 6.17
N LEU A 246 -24.18 -9.13 6.67
CA LEU A 246 -24.33 -8.59 8.02
C LEU A 246 -23.91 -9.66 9.01
N ALA A 247 -23.08 -9.31 9.99
CA ALA A 247 -22.67 -10.20 11.07
C ALA A 247 -23.58 -9.97 12.27
N THR A 248 -24.72 -10.67 12.29
CA THR A 248 -25.75 -10.59 13.33
C THR A 248 -26.14 -11.98 13.82
N GLU A 249 -26.78 -12.06 14.99
CA GLU A 249 -27.34 -13.32 15.48
C GLU A 249 -28.35 -13.94 14.50
N GLU A 250 -29.18 -13.11 13.86
CA GLU A 250 -30.21 -13.55 12.90
C GLU A 250 -29.63 -14.17 11.61
N THR A 251 -28.50 -13.64 11.15
CA THR A 251 -27.82 -14.14 9.93
C THR A 251 -26.90 -15.32 10.23
N GLY A 252 -26.51 -15.52 11.49
CA GLY A 252 -25.56 -16.54 11.91
C GLY A 252 -24.11 -16.28 11.45
N VAL A 253 -23.86 -15.17 10.77
CA VAL A 253 -22.54 -14.80 10.23
C VAL A 253 -21.67 -14.23 11.35
N GLN A 254 -20.47 -14.76 11.48
CA GLN A 254 -19.47 -14.29 12.45
C GLN A 254 -18.42 -13.43 11.75
N LEU A 255 -17.89 -12.45 12.49
CA LEU A 255 -16.75 -11.67 12.04
C LEU A 255 -15.48 -12.52 12.08
N GLY A 256 -14.56 -12.30 11.13
CA GLY A 256 -13.25 -12.94 11.14
C GLY A 256 -12.43 -12.65 12.41
N GLU A 257 -11.54 -13.56 12.79
CA GLU A 257 -10.80 -13.52 14.06
C GLU A 257 -9.94 -12.25 14.25
N HIS A 258 -9.50 -11.64 13.15
CA HIS A 258 -8.65 -10.45 13.16
C HIS A 258 -9.41 -9.12 13.03
N VAL A 259 -10.74 -9.15 13.09
CA VAL A 259 -11.55 -7.94 13.10
C VAL A 259 -11.38 -7.20 14.44
N PRO A 260 -11.02 -5.90 14.43
CA PRO A 260 -10.83 -5.12 15.65
C PRO A 260 -12.05 -5.12 16.58
N SER A 261 -11.81 -5.07 17.89
CA SER A 261 -12.88 -5.08 18.91
C SER A 261 -13.80 -3.86 18.87
N ASP A 262 -13.34 -2.76 18.27
CA ASP A 262 -14.07 -1.51 18.02
C ASP A 262 -14.83 -1.53 16.68
N TYR A 263 -14.84 -2.63 15.93
CA TYR A 263 -15.68 -2.83 14.74
C TYR A 263 -17.13 -3.15 15.15
N LYS A 264 -17.73 -2.22 15.89
CA LYS A 264 -19.06 -2.32 16.49
C LYS A 264 -19.81 -1.00 16.29
N ALA A 265 -21.07 -0.96 16.70
CA ALA A 265 -22.03 0.14 16.46
C ALA A 265 -21.45 1.56 16.60
N GLY A 266 -22.06 2.49 15.86
CA GLY A 266 -21.54 3.78 15.44
C GLY A 266 -20.89 4.67 16.50
N GLU A 267 -19.97 5.54 16.07
CA GLU A 267 -19.33 6.54 16.95
C GLU A 267 -20.34 7.37 17.76
N HIS A 268 -21.52 7.64 17.18
CA HIS A 268 -22.54 8.51 17.75
C HIS A 268 -23.75 7.77 18.35
N GLY A 269 -23.61 6.46 18.63
CA GLY A 269 -24.65 5.68 19.32
C GLY A 269 -25.71 5.04 18.41
N ASP A 270 -25.58 5.16 17.09
CA ASP A 270 -26.44 4.47 16.13
C ASP A 270 -26.12 2.96 16.11
N GLU A 271 -27.09 2.12 16.49
CA GLU A 271 -27.00 0.68 16.33
C GLU A 271 -26.97 0.31 14.84
N ARG A 272 -25.78 -0.07 14.35
CA ARG A 272 -25.54 -0.54 12.99
C ARG A 272 -24.87 -1.91 13.04
N PRO A 273 -25.44 -2.94 12.37
CA PRO A 273 -24.85 -4.26 12.37
C PRO A 273 -23.49 -4.23 11.65
N PRO A 274 -22.43 -4.87 12.19
CA PRO A 274 -21.16 -5.00 11.48
C PRO A 274 -21.34 -5.77 10.18
N VAL A 275 -20.45 -5.52 9.21
CA VAL A 275 -20.42 -6.26 7.93
C VAL A 275 -19.21 -7.16 7.88
N GLN A 276 -19.42 -8.46 7.71
CA GLN A 276 -18.40 -9.40 7.30
C GLN A 276 -18.18 -9.25 5.79
N ARG A 277 -16.95 -8.87 5.43
CA ARG A 277 -16.53 -8.72 4.03
C ARG A 277 -15.50 -9.80 3.71
N THR A 278 -15.84 -10.67 2.77
CA THR A 278 -14.99 -11.79 2.38
C THR A 278 -14.56 -11.62 0.92
N VAL A 279 -13.26 -11.58 0.70
CA VAL A 279 -12.64 -11.49 -0.63
C VAL A 279 -12.35 -12.89 -1.12
N ILE A 280 -12.79 -13.20 -2.33
CA ILE A 280 -12.71 -14.53 -2.94
C ILE A 280 -11.90 -14.41 -4.22
N ILE A 281 -10.74 -15.06 -4.28
CA ILE A 281 -10.00 -15.29 -5.52
C ILE A 281 -10.48 -16.64 -6.06
N ASP A 282 -11.08 -16.63 -7.26
CA ASP A 282 -11.82 -17.78 -7.76
C ASP A 282 -10.98 -19.07 -7.78
N GLN A 283 -11.47 -20.11 -7.10
CA GLN A 283 -10.83 -21.44 -6.97
C GLN A 283 -9.44 -21.42 -6.32
N LEU A 284 -9.09 -20.34 -5.61
CA LEU A 284 -7.80 -20.21 -4.95
C LEU A 284 -7.94 -19.87 -3.47
N ASP A 285 -8.67 -18.80 -3.14
CA ASP A 285 -8.65 -18.23 -1.79
C ASP A 285 -10.00 -17.62 -1.40
N GLU A 286 -10.33 -17.68 -0.11
CA GLU A 286 -11.50 -17.04 0.48
C GLU A 286 -11.16 -16.51 1.87
N ASN A 287 -10.98 -15.18 1.98
CA ASN A 287 -10.46 -14.55 3.19
C ASN A 287 -11.26 -13.32 3.64
N PRO A 288 -11.56 -13.18 4.95
CA PRO A 288 -12.05 -11.94 5.54
C PRO A 288 -11.07 -10.78 5.29
N CYS A 289 -11.51 -9.75 4.56
CA CYS A 289 -10.68 -8.57 4.34
C CYS A 289 -11.51 -7.31 4.07
N CYS A 290 -11.12 -6.20 4.72
CA CYS A 290 -11.75 -4.90 4.56
C CYS A 290 -11.11 -4.03 3.47
N GLY A 291 -9.93 -4.40 2.95
CA GLY A 291 -9.18 -3.63 1.96
C GLY A 291 -9.83 -3.54 0.57
N THR A 292 -9.30 -2.68 -0.28
CA THR A 292 -9.75 -2.55 -1.67
C THR A 292 -9.00 -3.56 -2.56
N HIS A 293 -9.72 -4.33 -3.37
CA HIS A 293 -9.12 -5.36 -4.25
C HIS A 293 -9.58 -5.18 -5.69
N TYR A 294 -8.76 -5.60 -6.65
CA TYR A 294 -9.19 -5.61 -8.05
C TYR A 294 -10.28 -6.65 -8.30
N PRO A 295 -11.08 -6.51 -9.36
CA PRO A 295 -12.07 -7.53 -9.76
C PRO A 295 -11.45 -8.72 -10.52
N SER A 296 -10.16 -8.70 -10.82
CA SER A 296 -9.43 -9.80 -11.46
C SER A 296 -7.93 -9.68 -11.15
N LEU A 297 -7.24 -10.82 -11.06
CA LEU A 297 -5.78 -10.84 -10.90
C LEU A 297 -5.04 -10.18 -12.07
N SER A 298 -5.64 -10.13 -13.26
CA SER A 298 -5.02 -9.52 -14.46
C SER A 298 -4.68 -8.03 -14.29
N TYR A 299 -5.29 -7.34 -13.33
CA TYR A 299 -4.96 -5.95 -13.01
C TYR A 299 -3.58 -5.80 -12.38
N LEU A 300 -3.09 -6.83 -11.69
CA LEU A 300 -1.78 -6.83 -11.04
C LEU A 300 -0.64 -6.72 -12.04
N ARG A 301 -0.82 -7.25 -13.25
CA ARG A 301 0.16 -7.34 -14.36
C ARG A 301 1.40 -8.18 -14.05
N THR A 302 2.04 -7.96 -12.92
CA THR A 302 3.22 -8.71 -12.49
C THR A 302 3.36 -8.71 -10.98
N LEU A 303 3.88 -9.81 -10.46
CA LEU A 303 4.32 -9.96 -9.08
C LEU A 303 5.80 -10.33 -9.07
N TYR A 304 6.62 -9.52 -8.41
CA TYR A 304 8.04 -9.75 -8.20
C TYR A 304 8.29 -10.18 -6.75
N ILE A 305 9.09 -11.23 -6.57
CA ILE A 305 9.57 -11.70 -5.27
C ILE A 305 11.09 -11.58 -5.27
N SER A 306 11.62 -10.96 -4.22
CA SER A 306 13.06 -10.89 -3.99
C SER A 306 13.62 -12.29 -3.72
N PRO A 307 14.76 -12.67 -4.34
CA PRO A 307 15.45 -13.90 -4.00
C PRO A 307 16.07 -13.85 -2.60
N ASN A 308 16.27 -12.65 -2.05
CA ASN A 308 16.80 -12.45 -0.70
C ASN A 308 15.66 -12.44 0.31
N THR A 309 15.88 -13.13 1.43
CA THR A 309 15.00 -13.15 2.59
C THR A 309 15.73 -12.65 3.84
N THR A 310 15.01 -12.37 4.92
CA THR A 310 15.63 -12.00 6.20
C THR A 310 15.07 -12.85 7.33
N SER A 311 15.92 -13.59 8.02
CA SER A 311 15.54 -14.32 9.23
C SER A 311 15.19 -13.33 10.36
N ILE A 312 14.12 -13.62 11.10
CA ILE A 312 13.66 -12.79 12.21
C ILE A 312 13.86 -13.53 13.55
N ARG A 313 12.86 -14.28 14.03
CA ARG A 313 12.92 -15.00 15.30
C ARG A 313 12.63 -16.48 15.08
N GLY A 314 13.49 -17.35 15.63
CA GLY A 314 13.36 -18.79 15.43
C GLY A 314 13.54 -19.16 13.95
N THR A 315 12.61 -19.93 13.41
CA THR A 315 12.58 -20.31 11.99
C THR A 315 11.91 -19.26 11.09
N ASN A 316 11.27 -18.25 11.69
CA ASN A 316 10.48 -17.29 10.93
C ASN A 316 11.34 -16.42 10.02
N THR A 317 10.80 -16.09 8.86
CA THR A 317 11.54 -15.38 7.80
C THR A 317 10.64 -14.37 7.08
N ARG A 318 11.22 -13.23 6.70
CA ARG A 318 10.60 -12.25 5.81
C ARG A 318 10.91 -12.56 4.36
N LEU A 319 9.85 -12.76 3.57
CA LEU A 319 9.89 -12.84 2.11
C LEU A 319 9.45 -11.49 1.55
N TYR A 320 10.29 -10.86 0.74
CA TYR A 320 10.02 -9.53 0.19
C TYR A 320 9.42 -9.60 -1.21
N PHE A 321 8.44 -8.74 -1.50
CA PHE A 321 7.74 -8.73 -2.78
C PHE A 321 7.26 -7.33 -3.18
N ALA A 322 7.01 -7.14 -4.47
CA ALA A 322 6.30 -5.98 -5.01
C ALA A 322 5.38 -6.43 -6.14
N VAL A 323 4.27 -5.73 -6.30
CA VAL A 323 3.22 -6.07 -7.26
C VAL A 323 2.90 -4.84 -8.09
N GLY A 324 2.42 -5.01 -9.31
CA GLY A 324 2.05 -3.89 -10.15
C GLY A 324 3.24 -3.34 -10.93
N SER A 325 2.99 -2.98 -12.19
CA SER A 325 4.02 -2.44 -13.08
C SER A 325 4.66 -1.17 -12.53
N SER A 326 3.89 -0.31 -11.86
CA SER A 326 4.39 0.97 -11.33
C SER A 326 5.47 0.75 -10.28
N ARG A 327 5.13 0.05 -9.18
CA ARG A 327 6.07 -0.20 -8.07
C ARG A 327 7.23 -1.10 -8.48
N VAL A 328 6.98 -2.16 -9.27
CA VAL A 328 8.05 -3.07 -9.72
C VAL A 328 9.06 -2.32 -10.59
N LEU A 329 8.63 -1.51 -11.55
CA LEU A 329 9.55 -0.73 -12.39
C LEU A 329 10.29 0.34 -11.58
N ALA A 330 9.61 1.01 -10.64
CA ALA A 330 10.24 2.00 -9.77
C ALA A 330 11.28 1.37 -8.82
N TYR A 331 11.00 0.19 -8.28
CA TYR A 331 11.95 -0.59 -7.50
C TYR A 331 13.16 -1.01 -8.34
N LEU A 332 12.94 -1.53 -9.56
CA LEU A 332 14.04 -1.91 -10.45
C LEU A 332 14.91 -0.70 -10.80
N ALA A 333 14.32 0.46 -11.06
CA ALA A 333 15.05 1.69 -11.32
C ALA A 333 15.88 2.15 -10.10
N SER A 334 15.33 2.02 -8.89
CA SER A 334 16.02 2.40 -7.64
C SER A 334 17.23 1.51 -7.34
N VAL A 335 17.23 0.25 -7.78
CA VAL A 335 18.35 -0.68 -7.64
C VAL A 335 19.34 -0.60 -8.81
N GLN A 336 18.85 -0.45 -10.04
CA GLN A 336 19.68 -0.42 -11.24
C GLN A 336 20.57 0.82 -11.29
N SER A 337 20.06 1.99 -10.87
CA SER A 337 20.81 3.25 -10.96
C SER A 337 22.09 3.22 -10.09
N PRO A 338 22.04 2.85 -8.80
CA PRO A 338 23.25 2.65 -7.99
C PRO A 338 24.19 1.57 -8.55
N ALA A 339 23.66 0.44 -9.02
CA ALA A 339 24.48 -0.63 -9.59
C ALA A 339 25.25 -0.17 -10.83
N ARG A 340 24.60 0.62 -11.70
CA ARG A 340 25.24 1.23 -12.87
C ARG A 340 26.32 2.24 -12.47
N GLN A 341 26.06 3.08 -11.47
CA GLN A 341 27.06 4.02 -10.96
C GLN A 341 28.27 3.29 -10.38
N ALA A 342 28.06 2.25 -9.57
CA ALA A 342 29.14 1.43 -9.02
C ALA A 342 29.98 0.77 -10.11
N ALA A 343 29.36 0.21 -11.14
CA ALA A 343 30.05 -0.38 -12.30
C ALA A 343 30.88 0.65 -13.07
N LEU A 344 30.34 1.86 -13.29
CA LEU A 344 31.07 2.96 -13.91
C LEU A 344 32.31 3.36 -13.09
N HIS A 345 32.17 3.50 -11.77
CA HIS A 345 33.30 3.80 -10.88
C HIS A 345 34.35 2.69 -10.84
N ALA A 346 33.91 1.42 -10.93
CA ALA A 346 34.80 0.27 -10.99
C ALA A 346 35.44 0.08 -12.37
N GLY A 347 34.97 0.78 -13.41
CA GLY A 347 35.46 0.66 -14.77
C GLY A 347 35.11 -0.68 -15.43
N CYS A 348 33.91 -1.22 -15.17
CA CYS A 348 33.43 -2.49 -15.73
C CYS A 348 31.94 -2.42 -16.13
N ALA A 349 31.43 -3.47 -16.80
CA ALA A 349 30.00 -3.62 -16.97
C ALA A 349 29.32 -4.05 -15.65
N VAL A 350 28.01 -3.83 -15.52
CA VAL A 350 27.24 -4.21 -14.31
C VAL A 350 27.33 -5.71 -14.04
N ALA A 351 27.30 -6.53 -15.10
CA ALA A 351 27.41 -7.98 -14.97
C ALA A 351 28.78 -8.43 -14.39
N ASP A 352 29.84 -7.67 -14.65
CA ASP A 352 31.20 -7.96 -14.19
C ASP A 352 31.50 -7.33 -12.82
N LEU A 353 30.59 -6.51 -12.29
CA LEU A 353 30.80 -5.77 -11.05
C LEU A 353 31.18 -6.67 -9.86
N PRO A 354 30.54 -7.83 -9.62
CA PRO A 354 30.95 -8.72 -8.52
C PRO A 354 32.41 -9.15 -8.62
N ASN A 355 32.84 -9.62 -9.80
CA ASN A 355 34.22 -10.05 -10.04
C ASN A 355 35.21 -8.89 -9.92
N LYS A 356 34.84 -7.71 -10.41
CA LYS A 356 35.67 -6.50 -10.31
C LYS A 356 35.85 -6.07 -8.85
N VAL A 357 34.79 -6.13 -8.05
CA VAL A 357 34.82 -5.81 -6.61
C VAL A 357 35.73 -6.80 -5.88
N GLU A 358 35.61 -8.10 -6.13
CA GLU A 358 36.49 -9.11 -5.52
C GLU A 358 37.97 -8.85 -5.83
N GLY A 359 38.29 -8.56 -7.09
CA GLY A 359 39.65 -8.21 -7.51
C GLY A 359 40.18 -6.93 -6.85
N LEU A 360 39.35 -5.89 -6.72
CA LEU A 360 39.71 -4.64 -6.04
C LEU A 360 39.94 -4.85 -4.53
N VAL A 361 39.12 -5.68 -3.87
CA VAL A 361 39.29 -6.03 -2.45
C VAL A 361 40.59 -6.80 -2.25
N SER A 362 40.86 -7.82 -3.08
CA SER A 362 42.10 -8.58 -3.05
C SER A 362 43.33 -7.68 -3.24
N ALA A 363 43.34 -6.85 -4.29
CA ALA A 363 44.42 -5.90 -4.53
C ALA A 363 44.62 -4.92 -3.36
N GLY A 364 43.54 -4.46 -2.73
CA GLY A 364 43.60 -3.61 -1.54
C GLY A 364 44.25 -4.31 -0.34
N THR A 365 43.96 -5.60 -0.13
CA THR A 365 44.61 -6.38 0.94
C THR A 365 46.10 -6.57 0.69
N ASP A 366 46.51 -6.82 -0.56
CA ASP A 366 47.92 -6.99 -0.93
C ASP A 366 48.70 -5.68 -0.81
N LEU A 367 48.12 -4.55 -1.21
CA LEU A 367 48.73 -3.23 -1.05
C LEU A 367 48.97 -2.89 0.42
N ARG A 368 47.99 -3.14 1.30
CA ARG A 368 48.17 -2.94 2.76
C ARG A 368 49.26 -3.84 3.34
N ARG A 369 49.38 -5.08 2.84
CA ARG A 369 50.45 -5.99 3.26
C ARG A 369 51.82 -5.48 2.84
N ARG A 370 51.92 -4.99 1.60
CA ARG A 370 53.15 -4.41 1.05
C ARG A 370 53.55 -3.12 1.77
N GLU A 371 52.59 -2.27 2.09
CA GLU A 371 52.80 -1.03 2.86
C GLU A 371 53.45 -1.33 4.21
N LYS A 372 52.87 -2.25 5.01
CA LYS A 372 53.43 -2.64 6.32
C LYS A 372 54.85 -3.17 6.20
N ARG A 373 55.14 -3.96 5.17
CA ARG A 373 56.49 -4.48 4.93
C ARG A 373 57.46 -3.34 4.62
N LEU A 374 57.10 -2.43 3.72
CA LEU A 374 57.93 -1.29 3.36
C LEU A 374 58.14 -0.33 4.55
N GLN A 375 57.14 -0.12 5.39
CA GLN A 375 57.27 0.65 6.64
C GLN A 375 58.26 -0.01 7.60
N ALA A 376 58.20 -1.34 7.76
CA ALA A 376 59.15 -2.07 8.59
C ALA A 376 60.58 -2.02 8.05
N GLU A 377 60.77 -2.17 6.74
CA GLU A 377 62.07 -2.03 6.07
C GLU A 377 62.63 -0.61 6.24
N LEU A 378 61.81 0.43 6.02
CA LEU A 378 62.21 1.82 6.20
C LEU A 378 62.60 2.12 7.65
N ALA A 379 61.83 1.63 8.63
CA ALA A 379 62.14 1.80 10.04
C ALA A 379 63.50 1.17 10.40
N GLN A 380 63.85 0.02 9.81
CA GLN A 380 65.16 -0.60 9.99
C GLN A 380 66.30 0.23 9.40
N TRP A 381 66.10 0.85 8.24
CA TRP A 381 67.10 1.74 7.62
C TRP A 381 67.31 3.00 8.43
N VAL A 382 66.23 3.68 8.83
CA VAL A 382 66.32 4.89 9.66
C VAL A 382 67.00 4.59 11.01
N ALA A 383 66.74 3.42 11.61
CA ALA A 383 67.40 3.01 12.86
C ALA A 383 68.89 2.70 12.71
N LYS A 384 69.40 2.45 11.49
CA LYS A 384 70.84 2.27 11.23
C LYS A 384 71.57 3.60 11.05
N ASP A 385 70.87 4.63 10.61
CA ASP A 385 71.42 5.97 10.37
C ASP A 385 71.37 6.89 11.62
N LEU A 386 70.69 6.45 12.68
CA LEU A 386 70.66 7.05 14.02
C LEU A 386 71.67 6.36 14.94
#